data_AF-A0A3A1YEL0-F1
#
_entry.id   AF-A0A3A1YEL0-F1
#
_cell.length_a   1.000
_cell.length_b   1.000
_cell.length_c   1.000
_cell.angle_alpha   90.00
_cell.angle_beta   90.00
_cell.angle_gamma   90.00
#
_symmetry.space_group_name_H-M   'P 1'
#
loop_
_entity.id
_entity.type
_entity.pdbx_description
1 polymer ?
#
loop_
_entity_poly.entity_id
_entity_poly.type
_entity_poly.pdbx_seq_one_letter_code
_entity_poly.pdbx_strand_id
1 'polypeptide(L)' 'MKKRNLFSVVMLLFATMVFAQQESQYTQYMYNTMMFNPGYTGSRGVDSFFGIFRAQWIGLD' A
#
# COMPACT_ATOMS: atom_id res chain seq x y z
N MET A 1 -12.60 10.19 -33.73
CA MET A 1 -11.92 8.99 -33.21
C MET A 1 -10.41 9.20 -32.97
N LYS A 2 -9.65 9.78 -33.91
CA LYS A 2 -8.19 10.01 -33.77
C LYS A 2 -7.77 10.88 -32.55
N LYS A 3 -8.52 11.93 -32.22
CA LYS A 3 -8.21 12.81 -31.06
C LYS A 3 -8.33 12.10 -29.70
N ARG A 4 -9.30 11.20 -29.55
CA ARG A 4 -9.48 10.37 -28.35
C ARG A 4 -8.33 9.39 -28.19
N ASN A 5 -7.90 8.78 -29.29
CA ASN A 5 -6.76 7.85 -29.29
C ASN A 5 -5.45 8.58 -28.98
N LEU A 6 -5.27 9.81 -29.50
CA LEU A 6 -4.11 10.65 -29.18
C LEU A 6 -4.07 11.01 -27.69
N PHE A 7 -5.21 11.40 -27.11
CA PHE A 7 -5.31 11.69 -25.68
C PHE A 7 -4.94 10.49 -24.81
N SER A 8 -5.41 9.28 -25.17
CA SER A 8 -5.06 8.05 -24.47
C SER A 8 -3.57 7.72 -24.57
N VAL A 9 -2.94 7.93 -25.73
CA VAL A 9 -1.50 7.73 -25.92
C VAL A 9 -0.68 8.71 -25.07
N VAL A 10 -1.09 9.98 -25.00
CA VAL A 10 -0.45 10.99 -24.15
C VAL A 10 -0.53 10.61 -22.68
N MET A 11 -1.69 10.16 -22.19
CA MET A 11 -1.86 9.73 -20.79
C MET A 11 -0.98 8.53 -20.43
N LEU A 12 -0.81 7.57 -21.35
CA LEU A 12 0.06 6.40 -21.16
C LEU A 12 1.55 6.77 -21.01
N LEU A 13 2.02 7.82 -21.69
CA LEU A 13 3.42 8.26 -21.62
C LEU A 13 3.81 8.83 -20.25
N PHE A 14 2.85 9.32 -19.46
CA PHE A 14 3.09 9.89 -18.13
C PHE A 14 2.87 8.90 -16.97
N ALA A 15 2.50 7.64 -17.26
CA ALA A 15 2.17 6.65 -16.24
C ALA A 15 3.39 5.97 -15.57
N THR A 16 4.61 6.41 -15.85
CA THR A 16 5.82 5.58 -15.66
C THR A 16 6.52 5.71 -14.31
N MET A 17 6.06 6.56 -13.38
CA MET A 17 6.72 6.71 -12.08
C MET A 17 5.74 6.87 -10.92
N VAL A 18 5.12 5.76 -10.53
CA VAL A 18 4.40 5.67 -9.24
C VAL A 18 5.25 4.85 -8.28
N PHE A 19 5.89 5.52 -7.33
CA PHE A 19 6.59 4.89 -6.22
C PHE A 19 5.58 4.49 -5.15
N ALA A 20 4.88 3.37 -5.35
CA ALA A 20 3.97 2.81 -4.35
C ALA A 20 4.70 1.99 -3.26
N GLN A 21 5.98 2.24 -3.03
CA GLN A 21 6.76 1.44 -2.09
C GLN A 21 6.58 2.00 -0.68
N GLN A 22 5.76 1.31 0.11
CA GLN A 22 5.69 1.54 1.54
C GLN A 22 6.96 0.97 2.18
N GLU A 23 7.61 1.73 3.06
CA GLU A 23 8.76 1.24 3.83
C GLU A 23 8.39 -0.06 4.55
N SER A 24 9.25 -1.05 4.41
CA SER A 24 9.10 -2.36 5.02
C SER A 24 9.22 -2.27 6.54
N GLN A 25 8.16 -2.68 7.24
CA GLN A 25 8.11 -2.67 8.70
C GLN A 25 8.60 -4.01 9.27
N TYR A 26 9.92 -4.21 9.30
CA TYR A 26 10.51 -5.48 9.74
C TYR A 26 10.30 -5.80 11.23
N THR A 27 10.30 -4.78 12.11
CA THR A 27 10.16 -4.97 13.56
C THR A 27 8.74 -5.32 13.99
N GLN A 28 7.74 -5.05 13.15
CA GLN A 28 6.32 -5.27 13.47
C GLN A 28 5.77 -6.56 12.85
N TYR A 29 6.56 -7.33 12.10
CA TYR A 29 6.07 -8.54 11.43
C TYR A 29 5.37 -9.52 12.38
N MET A 30 5.97 -9.80 13.55
CA MET A 30 5.38 -10.70 14.55
C MET A 30 4.05 -10.19 15.12
N TYR A 31 3.87 -8.87 15.16
CA TYR A 31 2.68 -8.22 15.73
C TYR A 31 1.63 -7.88 14.67
N ASN A 32 1.96 -8.02 13.38
CA ASN A 32 1.16 -7.51 12.29
C ASN A 32 1.15 -8.43 11.07
N THR A 33 1.17 -9.74 11.32
CA THR A 33 1.20 -10.80 10.31
C THR A 33 0.04 -10.70 9.31
N MET A 34 -1.13 -10.23 9.75
CA MET A 34 -2.31 -9.97 8.91
C MET A 34 -2.07 -8.92 7.82
N MET A 35 -1.20 -7.93 8.04
CA MET A 35 -0.91 -6.87 7.08
C MET A 35 -0.02 -7.35 5.92
N PHE A 36 0.78 -8.39 6.17
CA PHE A 36 1.67 -9.01 5.18
C PHE A 36 1.08 -10.28 4.55
N ASN A 37 0.33 -11.07 5.32
CA ASN A 37 -0.35 -12.27 4.87
C ASN A 37 -1.86 -12.13 5.09
N PRO A 38 -2.62 -11.70 4.05
CA PRO A 38 -4.07 -11.55 4.14
C PRO A 38 -4.79 -12.84 4.55
N GLY A 39 -4.27 -14.01 4.17
CA GLY A 39 -4.83 -15.32 4.54
C GLY A 39 -4.67 -15.67 6.02
N TYR A 40 -3.87 -14.91 6.78
CA TYR A 40 -3.79 -15.03 8.23
C TYR A 40 -5.00 -14.41 8.94
N THR A 41 -5.70 -13.48 8.30
CA THR A 41 -6.87 -12.79 8.87
C THR A 41 -7.98 -13.81 9.15
N GLY A 42 -8.43 -13.89 10.41
CA GLY A 42 -9.45 -14.84 10.83
C GLY A 42 -8.96 -16.29 11.02
N SER A 43 -7.68 -16.59 10.74
CA SER A 43 -7.12 -17.95 10.88
C SER A 43 -7.17 -18.51 12.30
N ARG A 44 -7.25 -17.64 13.31
CA ARG A 44 -7.33 -18.01 14.73
C ARG A 44 -8.74 -18.41 15.18
N GLY A 45 -9.76 -18.26 14.32
CA GLY A 45 -11.14 -18.63 14.64
C GLY A 45 -11.81 -17.80 15.74
N VAL A 46 -11.26 -16.62 16.05
CA VAL A 46 -11.78 -15.70 17.06
C VAL A 46 -11.96 -14.32 16.47
N ASP A 47 -13.02 -13.63 16.90
CA ASP A 47 -13.24 -12.24 16.55
C ASP A 47 -12.10 -11.39 17.10
N SER A 48 -11.46 -10.62 16.24
CA SER A 48 -10.28 -9.83 16.58
C SER A 48 -10.34 -8.46 15.91
N PHE A 49 -10.07 -7.42 16.69
CA PHE A 49 -9.96 -6.05 16.22
C PHE A 49 -8.53 -5.59 16.35
N PHE A 50 -8.03 -4.87 15.35
CA PHE A 50 -6.64 -4.45 15.29
C PHE A 50 -6.52 -3.02 14.79
N GLY A 51 -5.73 -2.20 15.50
CA GLY A 51 -5.46 -0.80 15.15
C GLY A 51 -3.96 -0.51 15.21
N ILE A 52 -3.46 0.19 14.20
CA ILE A 52 -2.06 0.64 14.14
C ILE A 52 -2.05 2.16 14.11
N PHE A 53 -1.24 2.78 14.96
CA PHE A 53 -0.84 4.17 14.79
C PHE A 53 0.52 4.23 14.11
N ARG A 54 0.62 5.03 13.04
CA ARG A 54 1.89 5.37 12.39
C ARG A 54 2.01 6.88 12.30
N ALA A 55 3.12 7.40 12.76
CA ALA A 55 3.52 8.77 12.47
C ALA A 55 4.80 8.72 11.64
N GLN A 56 4.68 9.06 10.36
CA GLN A 56 5.81 9.16 9.44
C GLN A 56 6.17 10.63 9.26
N TRP A 57 7.40 10.89 8.83
CA TRP A 57 7.82 12.24 8.42
C TRP A 57 7.74 13.28 9.54
N ILE A 58 7.86 12.86 10.81
CA ILE A 58 7.98 13.79 11.94
C ILE A 58 9.36 14.43 11.90
N GLY A 59 9.42 15.77 12.00
CA GLY A 59 10.68 16.52 12.06
C GLY A 59 11.47 16.55 10.75
N LEU A 60 10.78 16.43 9.61
CA LEU A 60 11.35 16.80 8.32
C LEU A 60 11.30 18.33 8.16
N ASP A 61 12.21 18.98 8.85
CA ASP A 61 12.43 20.42 8.80
C ASP A 61 13.83 20.68 8.20
#